data_AF-A0A1B9G3F7-F1
#
_entry.id   AF-A0A1B9G3F7-F1
#
_cell.length_a   1.000
_cell.length_b   1.000
_cell.length_c   1.000
_cell.angle_alpha   90.00
_cell.angle_beta   90.00
_cell.angle_gamma   90.00
#
_symmetry.space_group_name_H-M   'P 1'
#
loop_
_entity.id
_entity.type
_entity.pdbx_description
1 polymer ?
#
loop_
_entity_poly.entity_id
_entity_poly.type
_entity_poly.pdbx_seq_one_letter_code
_entity_poly.pdbx_strand_id
1 'polypeptide(L)'
;MSLGPPQLPSPAPTPGSGILPQHTTTDVGPSDQAALRAELESQLLKLSQDLYELEICAGDVGQGMEDAVPNYLMKVNQGFINLERIAGQLGESVPHQVVDHIDRYKNPHQFTKNTLTRAVGENQYALGRVLGLESFRRQLYDSLKEELPEVPLPDRKHQPISPPKTDEDTNNGEVRAEQVNGDADVKREA
;
A
#
# COMPACT_ATOMS: atom_id res chain seq x y z
N MET A 1 -17.25 30.57 27.24
CA MET A 1 -16.24 30.02 26.31
C MET A 1 -16.08 28.54 26.66
N SER A 2 -16.87 27.66 26.04
CA SER A 2 -16.82 26.21 26.30
C SER A 2 -15.72 25.60 25.44
N LEU A 3 -14.60 25.22 26.06
CA LEU A 3 -13.54 24.47 25.39
C LEU A 3 -14.02 23.02 25.26
N GLY A 4 -14.44 22.63 24.06
CA GLY A 4 -14.77 21.23 23.75
C GLY A 4 -13.54 20.34 23.93
N PRO A 5 -13.72 19.05 24.27
CA PRO A 5 -12.60 18.13 24.48
C PRO A 5 -11.77 18.00 23.19
N PRO A 6 -10.43 17.92 23.28
CA PRO A 6 -9.57 17.75 22.12
C PRO A 6 -9.94 16.43 21.42
N GLN A 7 -10.53 16.53 20.23
CA GLN A 7 -10.79 15.35 19.41
C GLN A 7 -9.45 14.75 19.00
N LEU A 8 -9.14 13.60 19.58
CA LEU A 8 -8.03 12.78 19.13
C LEU A 8 -8.39 12.24 17.74
N PRO A 9 -7.46 12.25 16.76
CA PRO A 9 -7.68 11.51 15.53
C PRO A 9 -7.87 10.03 15.88
N SER A 10 -8.92 9.43 15.30
CA SER A 10 -9.23 8.01 15.48
C SER A 10 -7.96 7.18 15.21
N PRO A 11 -7.62 6.21 16.08
CA PRO A 11 -6.47 5.34 15.83
C PRO A 11 -6.63 4.64 14.49
N ALA A 12 -5.53 4.51 13.76
CA ALA A 12 -5.45 3.65 12.59
C ALA A 12 -5.85 2.22 12.99
N PRO A 13 -6.63 1.50 12.17
CA PRO A 13 -7.03 0.14 12.47
C PRO A 13 -5.78 -0.75 12.61
N THR A 14 -5.65 -1.40 13.77
CA THR A 14 -4.64 -2.43 14.00
C THR A 14 -4.83 -3.58 13.02
N PRO A 15 -3.78 -4.06 12.32
CA PRO A 15 -3.86 -5.28 11.55
C PRO A 15 -3.91 -6.47 12.52
N GLY A 16 -5.12 -6.85 12.95
CA GLY A 16 -5.34 -7.91 13.91
C GLY A 16 -6.81 -8.28 14.02
N SER A 17 -7.20 -9.27 13.20
CA SER A 17 -8.33 -10.19 13.40
C SER A 17 -9.66 -9.60 13.87
N GLY A 18 -10.44 -9.01 12.95
CA GLY A 18 -11.82 -8.67 13.24
C GLY A 18 -12.52 -7.91 12.11
N ILE A 19 -13.29 -8.65 11.31
CA ILE A 19 -14.32 -8.17 10.38
C ILE A 19 -13.76 -7.41 9.17
N LEU A 20 -13.37 -8.15 8.13
CA LEU A 20 -13.39 -7.61 6.78
C LEU A 20 -14.83 -7.16 6.45
N PRO A 21 -15.06 -5.95 5.93
CA PRO A 21 -16.30 -5.70 5.21
C PRO A 21 -16.35 -6.70 4.06
N GLN A 22 -17.36 -7.56 4.09
CA GLN A 22 -17.60 -8.57 3.06
C GLN A 22 -18.06 -7.88 1.77
N HIS A 23 -17.11 -7.28 1.06
CA HIS A 23 -17.24 -7.15 -0.38
C HIS A 23 -17.08 -8.55 -0.94
N THR A 24 -18.10 -9.00 -1.67
CA THR A 24 -18.09 -10.22 -2.45
C THR A 24 -16.97 -10.13 -3.49
N THR A 25 -15.75 -10.48 -3.11
CA THR A 25 -14.69 -10.78 -4.05
C THR A 25 -15.04 -12.13 -4.64
N THR A 26 -15.57 -12.15 -5.86
CA THR A 26 -15.45 -13.31 -6.74
C THR A 26 -13.99 -13.73 -6.72
N ASP A 27 -13.73 -14.89 -6.12
CA ASP A 27 -12.43 -15.52 -5.94
C ASP A 27 -11.90 -15.98 -7.30
N VAL A 28 -11.44 -15.00 -8.09
CA VAL A 28 -10.64 -15.21 -9.28
C VAL A 28 -9.19 -15.08 -8.80
N GLY A 29 -8.42 -16.17 -8.89
CA GLY A 29 -7.10 -16.24 -8.27
C GLY A 29 -6.17 -15.11 -8.73
N PRO A 30 -5.14 -14.75 -7.91
CA PRO A 30 -4.24 -13.63 -8.19
C PRO A 30 -3.49 -13.74 -9.53
N SER A 31 -3.33 -14.96 -10.05
CA SER A 31 -2.72 -15.25 -11.36
C SER A 31 -3.57 -14.77 -12.54
N ASP A 32 -4.89 -14.90 -12.44
CA ASP A 32 -5.80 -14.63 -13.55
C ASP A 32 -6.01 -13.13 -13.75
N GLN A 33 -6.04 -12.35 -12.66
CA GLN A 33 -6.10 -10.89 -12.76
C GLN A 33 -4.83 -10.29 -13.35
N ALA A 34 -3.64 -10.84 -13.04
CA ALA A 34 -2.39 -10.39 -13.64
C ALA A 34 -2.38 -10.60 -15.17
N ALA A 35 -2.87 -11.76 -15.62
CA ALA A 35 -3.03 -12.05 -17.04
C ALA A 35 -4.05 -11.11 -17.72
N LEU A 36 -5.20 -10.85 -17.07
CA LEU A 36 -6.20 -9.89 -17.57
C LEU A 36 -5.63 -8.48 -17.68
N ARG A 37 -4.80 -8.03 -16.73
CA ARG A 37 -4.11 -6.73 -16.81
C ARG A 37 -3.12 -6.67 -17.97
N ALA A 38 -2.33 -7.72 -18.18
CA ALA A 38 -1.38 -7.78 -19.28
C ALA A 38 -2.10 -7.76 -20.65
N GLU A 39 -3.21 -8.48 -20.75
CA GLU A 39 -4.06 -8.46 -21.95
C GLU A 39 -4.68 -7.07 -22.18
N LEU A 40 -5.17 -6.42 -21.12
CA LEU A 40 -5.70 -5.05 -21.17
C LEU A 40 -4.63 -4.07 -21.68
N GLU A 41 -3.42 -4.15 -21.14
CA GLU A 41 -2.28 -3.31 -21.55
C GLU A 41 -1.92 -3.53 -23.02
N SER A 42 -1.84 -4.79 -23.46
CA SER A 42 -1.59 -5.14 -24.87
C SER A 42 -2.67 -4.56 -25.80
N GLN A 43 -3.95 -4.71 -25.42
CA GLN A 43 -5.07 -4.22 -26.21
C GLN A 43 -5.14 -2.67 -26.25
N LEU A 44 -4.77 -1.99 -25.16
CA LEU A 44 -4.67 -0.52 -25.11
C LEU A 44 -3.51 -0.01 -25.99
N LEU A 45 -2.35 -0.66 -25.94
CA LEU A 45 -1.21 -0.30 -26.78
C LEU A 45 -1.55 -0.49 -28.27
N LYS A 46 -2.18 -1.62 -28.61
CA LYS A 46 -2.65 -1.89 -29.97
C LYS A 46 -3.66 -0.85 -30.44
N LEU A 47 -4.63 -0.48 -29.61
CA LEU A 47 -5.62 0.55 -29.94
C LEU A 47 -4.94 1.91 -30.20
N SER A 48 -3.96 2.29 -29.38
CA SER A 48 -3.18 3.52 -29.59
C SER A 48 -2.43 3.50 -30.92
N GLN A 49 -1.86 2.35 -31.30
CA GLN A 49 -1.18 2.18 -32.58
C GLN A 49 -2.17 2.26 -33.76
N ASP A 50 -3.32 1.57 -33.67
CA ASP A 50 -4.36 1.60 -34.69
C ASP A 50 -4.91 3.04 -34.89
N LEU A 51 -5.04 3.83 -33.82
CA LEU A 51 -5.43 5.25 -33.89
C LEU A 51 -4.35 6.12 -34.55
N TYR A 52 -3.08 5.87 -34.28
CA TYR A 52 -1.97 6.57 -34.92
C TYR A 52 -1.86 6.24 -36.42
N GLU A 53 -2.02 4.97 -36.80
CA GLU A 53 -2.05 4.57 -38.21
C GLU A 53 -3.27 5.14 -38.94
N LEU A 54 -4.42 5.20 -38.28
CA LEU A 54 -5.61 5.88 -38.79
C LEU A 54 -5.35 7.37 -39.04
N GLU A 55 -4.66 8.06 -38.13
CA GLU A 55 -4.28 9.47 -38.29
C GLU A 55 -3.40 9.67 -39.53
N ILE A 56 -2.37 8.83 -39.70
CA ILE A 56 -1.48 8.88 -40.87
C ILE A 56 -2.26 8.65 -42.17
N CYS A 57 -3.08 7.58 -42.22
CA CYS A 57 -3.84 7.24 -43.42
C CYS A 57 -4.90 8.30 -43.75
N ALA A 58 -5.52 8.92 -42.74
CA ALA A 58 -6.47 10.01 -42.94
C ALA A 58 -5.78 11.31 -43.40
N GLY A 59 -4.52 11.52 -42.99
CA GLY A 59 -3.72 12.69 -43.37
C GLY A 59 -3.13 12.63 -44.79
N ASP A 60 -2.79 11.43 -45.29
CA ASP A 60 -2.23 11.22 -46.62
C ASP A 60 -2.85 9.99 -47.31
N VAL A 61 -3.98 10.19 -47.99
CA VAL A 61 -4.66 9.13 -48.75
C VAL A 61 -4.05 9.04 -50.15
N GLY A 62 -3.08 8.14 -50.31
CA GLY A 62 -2.53 7.79 -51.64
C GLY A 62 -3.52 7.03 -52.53
N GLN A 63 -3.24 6.96 -53.83
CA GLN A 63 -4.03 6.13 -54.76
C GLN A 63 -4.00 4.65 -54.34
N GLY A 64 -5.18 4.03 -54.24
CA GLY A 64 -5.34 2.64 -53.80
C GLY A 64 -5.48 2.44 -52.29
N MET A 65 -5.49 3.51 -51.49
CA MET A 65 -5.68 3.48 -50.03
C MET A 65 -7.09 3.87 -49.58
N GLU A 66 -8.06 3.88 -50.50
CA GLU A 66 -9.45 4.30 -50.25
C GLU A 66 -10.12 3.46 -49.14
N ASP A 67 -9.76 2.17 -49.04
CA ASP A 67 -10.28 1.26 -48.02
C ASP A 67 -9.49 1.28 -46.70
N ALA A 68 -8.33 1.95 -46.64
CA ALA A 68 -7.46 1.92 -45.47
C ALA A 68 -8.14 2.54 -44.24
N VAL A 69 -8.73 3.73 -44.40
CA VAL A 69 -9.43 4.46 -43.33
C VAL A 69 -10.63 3.66 -42.78
N PRO A 70 -11.57 3.14 -43.62
CA PRO A 70 -12.62 2.25 -43.15
C PRO A 70 -12.10 1.01 -42.39
N ASN A 71 -11.03 0.39 -42.88
CA ASN A 71 -10.45 -0.80 -42.25
C ASN A 71 -9.89 -0.49 -40.85
N TYR A 72 -9.17 0.63 -40.67
CA TYR A 72 -8.68 1.04 -39.36
C TYR A 72 -9.81 1.46 -38.41
N LEU A 73 -10.85 2.12 -38.93
CA LEU A 73 -12.02 2.46 -38.11
C LEU A 73 -12.73 1.20 -37.58
N MET A 74 -12.82 0.14 -38.40
CA MET A 74 -13.34 -1.16 -37.97
C MET A 74 -12.44 -1.81 -36.90
N LYS A 75 -11.11 -1.74 -37.04
CA LYS A 75 -10.17 -2.23 -36.02
C LYS A 75 -10.31 -1.49 -34.69
N VAL A 76 -10.42 -0.16 -34.73
CA VAL A 76 -10.63 0.70 -33.55
C VAL A 76 -11.93 0.34 -32.86
N ASN A 77 -13.03 0.17 -33.61
CA ASN A 77 -14.31 -0.26 -33.06
C ASN A 77 -14.21 -1.63 -32.38
N GLN A 78 -13.59 -2.61 -33.04
CA GLN A 78 -13.34 -3.92 -32.44
C GLN A 78 -12.47 -3.84 -31.18
N GLY A 79 -11.51 -2.91 -31.16
CA GLY A 79 -10.69 -2.61 -29.99
C GLY A 79 -11.53 -2.15 -28.80
N PHE A 80 -12.47 -1.23 -29.00
CA PHE A 80 -13.38 -0.77 -27.94
C PHE A 80 -14.27 -1.89 -27.41
N ILE A 81 -14.84 -2.73 -28.28
CA ILE A 81 -15.65 -3.90 -27.87
C ILE A 81 -14.82 -4.86 -27.02
N ASN A 82 -13.57 -5.12 -27.41
CA ASN A 82 -12.68 -5.99 -26.66
C ASN A 82 -12.33 -5.40 -25.29
N LEU A 83 -12.07 -4.09 -25.21
CA LEU A 83 -11.78 -3.39 -23.96
C LEU A 83 -12.97 -3.43 -23.00
N GLU A 84 -14.19 -3.22 -23.49
CA GLU A 84 -15.41 -3.32 -22.67
C GLU A 84 -15.57 -4.73 -22.07
N ARG A 85 -15.32 -5.76 -22.87
CA ARG A 85 -15.36 -7.16 -22.41
C ARG A 85 -14.33 -7.43 -21.30
N ILE A 86 -13.09 -6.95 -21.46
CA ILE A 86 -12.03 -7.13 -20.46
C ILE A 86 -12.33 -6.31 -19.20
N ALA A 87 -12.85 -5.09 -19.35
CA ALA A 87 -13.21 -4.23 -18.23
C ALA A 87 -14.28 -4.86 -17.32
N GLY A 88 -15.26 -5.56 -17.89
CA GLY A 88 -16.27 -6.29 -17.11
C GLY A 88 -15.72 -7.50 -16.33
N GLN A 89 -14.53 -8.00 -16.68
CA GLN A 89 -13.86 -9.10 -15.99
C GLN A 89 -12.88 -8.61 -14.90
N LEU A 90 -12.54 -7.33 -14.90
CA LEU A 90 -11.61 -6.74 -13.95
C LEU A 90 -12.34 -6.32 -12.67
N GLY A 91 -12.00 -6.94 -11.55
CA GLY A 91 -12.64 -6.69 -10.25
C GLY A 91 -12.02 -5.56 -9.42
N GLU A 92 -11.04 -4.84 -9.97
CA GLU A 92 -10.25 -3.86 -9.23
C GLU A 92 -10.91 -2.49 -9.20
N SER A 93 -10.98 -1.90 -8.01
CA SER A 93 -11.42 -0.52 -7.83
C SER A 93 -10.23 0.45 -7.84
N VAL A 94 -10.34 1.54 -8.61
CA VAL A 94 -9.35 2.62 -8.61
C VAL A 94 -9.87 3.79 -7.77
N PRO A 95 -9.08 4.32 -6.80
CA PRO A 95 -9.49 5.50 -6.04
C PRO A 95 -9.71 6.72 -6.93
N HIS A 96 -10.76 7.50 -6.67
CA HIS A 96 -11.10 8.69 -7.47
C HIS A 96 -9.96 9.71 -7.58
N GLN A 97 -9.17 9.89 -6.51
CA GLN A 97 -8.01 10.80 -6.53
C GLN A 97 -6.94 10.39 -7.56
N VAL A 98 -6.81 9.08 -7.83
CA VAL A 98 -5.88 8.59 -8.86
C VAL A 98 -6.39 8.96 -10.25
N VAL A 99 -7.71 8.88 -10.47
CA VAL A 99 -8.35 9.32 -11.72
C VAL A 99 -8.18 10.83 -11.90
N ASP A 100 -8.44 11.62 -10.86
CA ASP A 100 -8.20 13.08 -10.86
C ASP A 100 -6.74 13.44 -11.19
N HIS A 101 -5.78 12.62 -10.75
CA HIS A 101 -4.37 12.83 -11.09
C HIS A 101 -4.13 12.64 -12.57
N ILE A 102 -4.68 11.58 -13.18
CA ILE A 102 -4.57 11.30 -14.61
C ILE A 102 -5.19 12.44 -15.42
N ASP A 103 -6.40 12.86 -15.08
CA ASP A 103 -7.13 13.94 -15.79
C ASP A 103 -6.39 15.28 -15.75
N ARG A 104 -5.62 15.53 -14.69
CA ARG A 104 -4.82 16.75 -14.51
C ARG A 104 -3.37 16.59 -14.95
N TYR A 105 -3.03 15.54 -15.69
CA TYR A 105 -1.66 15.25 -16.15
C TYR A 105 -0.63 15.15 -15.01
N LYS A 106 -1.08 14.71 -13.82
CA LYS A 106 -0.22 14.43 -12.67
C LYS A 106 0.14 12.95 -12.61
N ASN A 107 1.32 12.66 -12.06
CA ASN A 107 1.75 11.28 -11.89
C ASN A 107 0.88 10.56 -10.83
N PRO A 108 0.16 9.48 -11.18
CA PRO A 108 -0.70 8.75 -10.26
C PRO A 108 0.09 8.12 -9.09
N HIS A 109 1.37 7.79 -9.26
CA HIS A 109 2.21 7.23 -8.19
C HIS A 109 2.43 8.19 -7.01
N GLN A 110 2.18 9.50 -7.19
CA GLN A 110 2.21 10.43 -6.07
C GLN A 110 1.13 10.11 -5.02
N PHE A 111 -0.04 9.63 -5.45
CA PHE A 111 -1.09 9.21 -4.52
C PHE A 111 -0.61 8.06 -3.65
N THR A 112 -0.03 7.02 -4.26
CA THR A 112 0.52 5.85 -3.55
C THR A 112 1.62 6.25 -2.57
N LYS A 113 2.57 7.09 -3.02
CA LYS A 113 3.66 7.58 -2.17
C LYS A 113 3.12 8.35 -0.96
N ASN A 114 2.22 9.31 -1.18
CA ASN A 114 1.69 10.14 -0.10
C ASN A 114 0.86 9.33 0.89
N THR A 115 0.05 8.39 0.39
CA THR A 115 -0.75 7.49 1.23
C THR A 115 0.14 6.61 2.09
N LEU A 116 1.20 6.03 1.50
CA LEU A 116 2.15 5.22 2.24
C LEU A 116 2.92 6.03 3.29
N THR A 117 3.44 7.21 2.91
CA THR A 117 4.16 8.10 3.85
C THR A 117 3.26 8.52 5.00
N ARG A 118 2.00 8.86 4.72
CA ARG A 118 1.01 9.21 5.74
C ARG A 118 0.72 8.03 6.66
N ALA A 119 0.47 6.84 6.12
CA ALA A 119 0.21 5.65 6.91
C ALA A 119 1.39 5.29 7.84
N VAL A 120 2.62 5.39 7.33
CA VAL A 120 3.83 5.18 8.14
C VAL A 120 3.93 6.22 9.26
N GLY A 121 3.71 7.51 8.95
CA GLY A 121 3.73 8.57 9.94
C GLY A 121 2.65 8.41 11.01
N GLU A 122 1.43 8.06 10.62
CA GLU A 122 0.31 7.81 11.54
C GLU A 122 0.59 6.58 12.44
N ASN A 123 1.16 5.51 11.88
CA ASN A 123 1.54 4.33 12.65
C ASN A 123 2.65 4.62 13.67
N GLN A 124 3.70 5.33 13.26
CA GLN A 124 4.78 5.73 14.17
C GLN A 124 4.29 6.69 15.26
N TYR A 125 3.43 7.64 14.88
CA TYR A 125 2.82 8.56 15.82
C TYR A 125 1.94 7.83 16.86
N ALA A 126 1.11 6.89 16.41
CA ALA A 126 0.29 6.06 17.28
C ALA A 126 1.17 5.22 18.23
N LEU A 127 2.21 4.57 17.72
CA LEU A 127 3.17 3.82 18.53
C LEU A 127 3.84 4.71 19.58
N GLY A 128 4.33 5.89 19.18
CA GLY A 128 4.96 6.84 20.09
C GLY A 128 4.03 7.29 21.23
N ARG A 129 2.74 7.50 20.94
CA ARG A 129 1.74 7.81 21.97
C ARG A 129 1.51 6.66 22.94
N VAL A 130 1.43 5.43 22.45
CA VAL A 130 1.26 4.24 23.29
C VAL A 130 2.48 4.06 24.21
N LEU A 131 3.68 4.13 23.66
CA LEU A 131 4.94 4.02 24.42
C LEU A 131 5.09 5.15 25.45
N GLY A 132 4.74 6.39 25.08
CA GLY A 132 4.76 7.53 26.01
C GLY A 132 3.81 7.34 27.18
N LEU A 133 2.60 6.84 26.92
CA LEU A 133 1.60 6.57 27.94
C LEU A 133 2.01 5.39 28.84
N GLU A 134 2.63 4.36 28.29
CA GLU A 134 3.21 3.25 29.06
C GLU A 134 4.34 3.74 29.99
N SER A 135 5.26 4.56 29.47
CA SER A 135 6.34 5.16 30.25
C SER A 135 5.80 6.03 31.38
N PHE A 136 4.79 6.86 31.11
CA PHE A 136 4.13 7.69 32.13
C PHE A 136 3.48 6.83 33.22
N ARG A 137 2.74 5.77 32.83
CA ARG A 137 2.16 4.82 33.79
C ARG A 137 3.21 4.15 34.67
N ARG A 138 4.37 3.81 34.10
CA ARG A 138 5.49 3.24 34.85
C ARG A 138 6.00 4.22 35.89
N GLN A 139 6.37 5.42 35.47
CA GLN A 139 6.92 6.45 36.37
C GLN A 139 5.94 6.79 37.49
N LEU A 140 4.65 6.98 37.16
CA LEU A 140 3.62 7.27 38.15
C LEU A 140 3.49 6.16 39.19
N TYR A 141 3.48 4.90 38.75
CA TYR A 141 3.40 3.76 39.66
C TYR A 141 4.63 3.67 40.56
N ASP A 142 5.82 3.89 40.02
CA ASP A 142 7.06 3.82 40.78
C ASP A 142 7.09 4.93 41.86
N SER A 143 6.71 6.17 41.51
CA SER A 143 6.58 7.27 42.47
C SER A 143 5.48 7.03 43.52
N LEU A 144 4.32 6.47 43.13
CA LEU A 144 3.26 6.15 44.08
C LEU A 144 3.68 5.06 45.07
N LYS A 145 4.48 4.08 44.63
CA LYS A 145 5.01 3.03 45.49
C LYS A 145 6.00 3.57 46.53
N GLU A 146 6.78 4.58 46.16
CA GLU A 146 7.72 5.26 47.07
C GLU A 146 7.00 6.13 48.11
N GLU A 147 6.02 6.94 47.68
CA GLU A 147 5.31 7.90 48.55
C GLU A 147 4.20 7.25 49.40
N LEU A 148 3.58 6.17 48.92
CA LEU A 148 2.43 5.51 49.57
C LEU A 148 2.65 3.98 49.69
N PRO A 149 3.63 3.53 50.51
CA PRO A 149 3.98 2.12 50.61
C PRO A 149 2.87 1.25 51.23
N GLU A 150 1.93 1.85 51.97
CA GLU A 150 0.83 1.12 52.62
C GLU A 150 -0.35 0.83 51.69
N VAL A 151 -0.41 1.47 50.51
CA VAL A 151 -1.53 1.32 49.57
C VAL A 151 -1.18 0.24 48.54
N PRO A 152 -1.94 -0.88 48.49
CA PRO A 152 -1.71 -1.90 47.47
C PRO A 152 -2.10 -1.37 46.09
N LEU A 153 -1.12 -1.23 45.20
CA LEU A 153 -1.33 -0.79 43.83
C LEU A 153 -1.84 -1.95 42.95
N PRO A 154 -2.74 -1.70 41.98
CA PRO A 154 -3.27 -2.73 41.11
C PRO A 154 -2.21 -3.29 40.15
N ASP A 155 -2.31 -4.59 39.86
CA ASP A 155 -1.38 -5.30 38.97
C ASP A 155 -1.41 -4.75 37.54
N ARG A 156 -0.21 -4.57 36.98
CA ARG A 156 -0.07 -4.12 35.59
C ARG A 156 -0.44 -5.25 34.64
N LYS A 157 -1.51 -5.06 33.85
CA LYS A 157 -1.92 -5.99 32.77
C LYS A 157 -0.89 -6.14 31.65
N HIS A 158 -0.01 -5.16 31.49
CA HIS A 158 1.06 -5.15 30.50
C HIS A 158 2.35 -4.83 31.25
N GLN A 159 3.12 -5.87 31.57
CA GLN A 159 4.52 -5.68 31.90
C GLN A 159 5.29 -5.68 30.59
N PRO A 160 6.24 -4.75 30.39
CA PRO A 160 7.14 -4.85 29.25
C PRO A 160 7.84 -6.20 29.33
N ILE A 161 8.00 -6.86 28.19
CA ILE A 161 8.80 -8.08 28.08
C ILE A 161 10.20 -7.70 28.58
N SER A 162 10.53 -8.11 29.80
CA SER A 162 11.89 -7.95 30.32
C SER A 162 12.82 -8.64 29.33
N PRO A 163 13.89 -7.98 28.83
CA PRO A 163 14.93 -8.72 28.13
C PRO A 163 15.38 -9.86 29.05
N PRO A 164 15.56 -11.09 28.53
CA PRO A 164 16.01 -12.20 29.36
C PRO A 164 17.28 -11.76 30.06
N LYS A 165 17.30 -11.88 31.39
CA LYS A 165 18.51 -11.72 32.18
C LYS A 165 19.46 -12.80 31.70
N THR A 166 20.46 -12.41 30.92
CA THR A 166 21.66 -13.22 30.74
C THR A 166 22.31 -13.26 32.11
N ASP A 167 22.10 -14.37 32.82
CA ASP A 167 22.87 -14.71 33.98
C ASP A 167 24.33 -14.87 33.54
N GLU A 168 25.16 -13.87 33.82
CA GLU A 168 26.60 -14.06 33.87
C GLU A 168 26.90 -14.87 35.14
N ASP A 169 27.19 -16.16 34.96
CA ASP A 169 28.31 -16.81 35.67
C ASP A 169 28.72 -18.13 34.98
N THR A 170 29.86 -18.06 34.28
CA THR A 170 30.84 -19.13 33.95
C THR A 170 30.37 -20.41 33.25
N ASN A 171 30.75 -20.60 31.97
CA ASN A 171 31.89 -21.46 31.58
C ASN A 171 32.13 -21.41 30.05
N ASN A 172 33.40 -21.51 29.64
CA ASN A 172 33.90 -21.42 28.27
C ASN A 172 33.15 -22.30 27.25
N GLY A 173 32.77 -21.72 26.11
CA GLY A 173 32.21 -22.43 24.97
C GLY A 173 31.98 -21.51 23.78
N GLU A 174 32.98 -21.43 22.92
CA GLU A 174 33.06 -20.70 21.65
C GLU A 174 31.82 -20.86 20.75
N VAL A 175 31.07 -19.79 20.47
CA VAL A 175 30.15 -19.73 19.31
C VAL A 175 30.09 -18.32 18.70
N ARG A 176 30.98 -18.13 17.72
CA ARG A 176 30.87 -17.37 16.46
C ARG A 176 29.67 -16.40 16.31
N ALA A 177 29.98 -15.10 16.24
CA ALA A 177 29.04 -14.05 15.86
C ALA A 177 28.66 -14.14 14.37
N GLU A 178 27.41 -14.50 14.08
CA GLU A 178 26.79 -14.27 12.76
C GLU A 178 26.12 -12.89 12.77
N GLN A 179 26.84 -11.90 12.24
CA GLN A 179 26.24 -10.69 11.70
C GLN A 179 25.52 -11.07 10.39
N VAL A 180 24.19 -11.02 10.36
CA VAL A 180 23.44 -10.99 9.10
C VAL A 180 22.82 -9.60 8.97
N ASN A 181 23.67 -8.66 8.58
CA ASN A 181 23.25 -7.37 8.07
C ASN A 181 22.92 -7.58 6.58
N GLY A 182 21.64 -7.72 6.25
CA GLY A 182 21.16 -7.85 4.87
C GLY A 182 21.01 -6.47 4.23
N ASP A 183 22.12 -5.90 3.77
CA ASP A 183 22.13 -4.74 2.86
C ASP A 183 22.68 -5.15 1.49
N ALA A 184 22.19 -4.43 0.48
CA ALA A 184 22.08 -4.74 -0.93
C ALA A 184 23.37 -5.18 -1.65
N ASP A 185 23.29 -6.29 -2.40
CA ASP A 185 24.24 -6.60 -3.47
C ASP A 185 23.80 -5.88 -4.76
N VAL A 186 24.44 -4.74 -5.05
CA VAL A 186 24.36 -4.05 -6.34
C VAL A 186 25.56 -4.50 -7.17
N LYS A 187 25.36 -5.48 -8.05
CA LYS A 187 26.32 -5.83 -9.09
C LYS A 187 26.50 -4.66 -10.06
N ARG A 188 27.69 -4.07 -10.07
CA ARG A 188 28.24 -3.36 -11.22
C ARG A 188 29.16 -4.33 -11.96
N GLU A 189 28.76 -4.75 -13.15
CA GLU A 189 29.68 -5.39 -14.11
C GLU A 189 30.42 -4.32 -14.90
N ALA A 190 31.66 -4.66 -15.25
CA ALA A 190 32.67 -3.83 -15.91
C ALA A 190 32.50 -3.78 -17.43
#